data_AF-A0A9X1F5N9-F1
#
_entry.id   AF-A0A9X1F5N9-F1
#
_cell.length_a   1.000
_cell.length_b   1.000
_cell.length_c   1.000
_cell.angle_alpha   90.00
_cell.angle_beta   90.00
_cell.angle_gamma   90.00
#
_symmetry.space_group_name_H-M   'P 1'
#
loop_
_entity.id
_entity.type
_entity.pdbx_description
1 polymer ?
#
loop_
_entity_poly.entity_id
_entity_poly.type
_entity_poly.pdbx_seq_one_letter_code
_entity_poly.pdbx_strand_id
1 'polypeptide(L)' 'MKFVKEEEEERGDYILQKDTKTKVGATFIIVTLIILIIAVVISGIFFEWY' A
#
# COMPACT_ATOMS: atom_id res chain seq x y z
N MET A 1 -10.92 22.49 -7.00
CA MET A 1 -10.38 21.13 -6.71
C MET A 1 -9.98 21.10 -5.25
N LYS A 2 -10.47 20.12 -4.49
CA LYS A 2 -10.03 19.88 -3.11
C LYS A 2 -8.97 18.79 -3.12
N PHE A 3 -7.91 18.94 -2.33
CA PHE A 3 -6.78 17.99 -2.30
C PHE A 3 -7.04 16.73 -1.47
N VAL A 4 -7.93 16.80 -0.47
CA VAL A 4 -8.22 15.72 0.48
C VAL A 4 -9.75 15.55 0.60
N LYS A 5 -10.22 14.31 0.52
CA LYS A 5 -11.64 13.93 0.72
C LYS A 5 -12.00 13.95 2.21
N GLU A 6 -13.01 14.72 2.58
CA GLU A 6 -13.66 14.64 3.91
C GLU A 6 -14.81 13.63 3.88
N GLU A 7 -15.09 12.98 5.02
CA GLU A 7 -15.95 11.79 5.10
C GLU A 7 -17.43 12.04 4.70
N GLU A 8 -17.91 13.29 4.74
CA GLU A 8 -19.30 13.65 4.38
C GLU A 8 -19.49 14.03 2.90
N GLU A 9 -18.44 14.12 2.07
CA GLU A 9 -18.57 14.58 0.68
C GLU A 9 -18.50 13.45 -0.36
N GLU A 10 -19.63 13.12 -1.00
CA GLU A 10 -19.77 12.17 -2.13
C GLU A 10 -19.23 12.69 -3.49
N ARG A 11 -18.31 13.64 -3.51
CA ARG A 11 -17.75 14.16 -4.78
C ARG A 11 -16.63 13.25 -5.30
N GLY A 12 -16.59 12.98 -6.60
CA GLY A 12 -15.62 12.08 -7.23
C GLY A 12 -14.25 12.70 -7.53
N ASP A 13 -14.09 14.01 -7.34
CA ASP A 13 -13.00 14.79 -7.96
C ASP A 13 -11.78 15.00 -7.03
N TYR A 14 -11.40 13.98 -6.24
CA TYR A 14 -10.27 14.07 -5.31
C TYR A 14 -9.04 13.33 -5.84
N ILE A 15 -7.88 14.01 -5.82
CA ILE A 15 -6.58 13.42 -6.22
C ILE A 15 -6.16 12.31 -5.24
N LEU A 16 -6.44 12.49 -3.95
CA LEU A 16 -6.24 11.49 -2.91
C LEU A 16 -7.61 11.10 -2.33
N GLN A 17 -8.32 10.26 -3.07
CA GLN A 17 -9.53 9.62 -2.56
C GLN A 17 -9.16 8.72 -1.38
N LYS A 18 -9.65 9.07 -0.18
CA LYS A 18 -9.79 8.14 0.97
C LYS A 18 -10.88 7.09 0.69
N ASP A 19 -10.95 6.56 -0.52
CA ASP A 19 -11.88 5.50 -0.84
C ASP A 19 -11.37 4.20 -0.25
N THR A 20 -12.26 3.45 0.38
CA THR A 20 -11.95 2.16 1.03
C THR A 20 -11.20 1.23 0.08
N LYS A 21 -11.51 1.29 -1.23
CA LYS A 21 -10.81 0.53 -2.28
C LYS A 21 -9.34 0.94 -2.43
N THR A 22 -9.02 2.24 -2.42
CA THR A 22 -7.64 2.74 -2.46
C THR A 22 -6.88 2.33 -1.21
N LYS A 23 -7.53 2.39 -0.04
CA LYS A 23 -6.94 1.96 1.23
C LYS A 23 -6.67 0.44 1.25
N VAL A 24 -7.59 -0.36 0.70
CA VAL A 24 -7.43 -1.82 0.57
C VAL A 24 -6.32 -2.16 -0.41
N GLY A 25 -6.28 -1.54 -1.59
CA GLY A 25 -5.22 -1.74 -2.57
C GLY A 25 -3.84 -1.34 -2.03
N ALA A 26 -3.75 -0.17 -1.38
CA ALA A 26 -2.51 0.27 -0.75
C ALA A 26 -2.06 -0.68 0.36
N THR A 27 -2.99 -1.12 1.22
CA THR A 27 -2.69 -2.10 2.28
C THR A 27 -2.19 -3.42 1.69
N PHE A 28 -2.84 -3.93 0.64
CA PHE A 28 -2.42 -5.15 -0.05
C PHE A 28 -0.99 -5.02 -0.58
N ILE A 29 -0.68 -3.95 -1.30
CA ILE A 29 0.65 -3.69 -1.85
C ILE A 29 1.70 -3.63 -0.73
N ILE A 30 1.43 -2.90 0.35
CA ILE A 30 2.35 -2.79 1.49
C ILE A 30 2.63 -4.16 2.11
N VAL A 31 1.59 -4.97 2.36
CA VAL A 31 1.73 -6.32 2.93
C VAL A 31 2.56 -7.21 1.99
N THR A 32 2.27 -7.20 0.69
CA THR A 32 3.05 -7.95 -0.29
C THR A 32 4.52 -7.52 -0.30
N LEU A 33 4.81 -6.23 -0.26
CA LEU A 33 6.19 -5.73 -0.22
C LEU A 33 6.94 -6.18 1.03
N ILE A 34 6.29 -6.16 2.20
CA ILE A 34 6.89 -6.66 3.45
C ILE A 34 7.21 -8.15 3.33
N ILE A 35 6.30 -8.95 2.78
CA ILE A 35 6.52 -10.39 2.56
C ILE A 35 7.72 -10.61 1.62
N LEU A 36 7.81 -9.85 0.53
CA LEU A 36 8.93 -9.95 -0.42
C LEU A 36 10.26 -9.57 0.22
N ILE A 37 10.30 -8.52 1.04
CA ILE A 37 11.52 -8.13 1.78
C ILE A 37 11.95 -9.26 2.72
N ILE A 38 11.01 -9.82 3.49
CA ILE A 38 11.30 -10.95 4.38
C ILE A 38 11.82 -12.15 3.59
N ALA A 39 11.20 -12.48 2.45
CA ALA A 39 11.64 -13.56 1.59
C ALA A 39 13.07 -13.33 1.06
N VAL A 40 13.41 -12.09 0.68
CA VAL A 40 14.77 -11.72 0.26
C VAL A 40 15.76 -11.83 1.41
N VAL A 41 15.41 -11.36 2.62
CA VAL A 41 16.27 -11.46 3.81
C VAL A 41 16.51 -12.92 4.19
N ILE A 42 15.44 -13.74 4.25
CA ILE A 42 15.55 -15.17 4.54
C ILE A 42 16.39 -15.84 3.46
N SER A 43 16.14 -15.55 2.18
CA SER A 43 16.95 -16.05 1.07
C SER A 43 18.41 -15.67 1.26
N GLY A 44 18.72 -14.41 1.59
CA GLY A 44 20.08 -13.95 1.86
C GLY A 44 20.73 -14.65 3.04
N ILE A 45 19.98 -15.00 4.09
CA ILE A 45 20.53 -15.74 5.24
C ILE A 45 20.70 -17.23 4.92
N PHE A 46 19.71 -17.86 4.27
CA PHE A 46 19.71 -19.30 3.95
C PHE A 46 20.65 -19.66 2.80
N PHE A 47 20.77 -18.79 1.80
CA PHE A 47 21.74 -18.89 0.72
C PHE A 47 23.06 -18.19 1.08
N GLU A 48 23.31 -17.93 2.38
CA GLU A 48 24.53 -17.33 2.92
C GLU A 48 25.05 -16.06 2.19
N TRP A 49 24.21 -15.30 1.50
CA TRP A 49 24.60 -14.08 0.77
C TRP A 49 25.96 -14.27 0.02
N TYR A 50 25.97 -15.28 -0.87
CA TYR A 50 27.06 -15.81 -1.71
C TYR A 50 27.77 -17.07 -1.18
#